data_AF-A0A8J1YLT9-F1
#
_entry.id   AF-A0A8J1YLT9-F1
#
_cell.length_a   1.000
_cell.length_b   1.000
_cell.length_c   1.000
_cell.angle_alpha   90.00
_cell.angle_beta   90.00
_cell.angle_gamma   90.00
#
_symmetry.space_group_name_H-M   'P 1'
#
loop_
_entity.id
_entity.type
_entity.pdbx_description
1 polymer ?
#
loop_
_entity_poly.entity_id
_entity_poly.type
_entity_poly.pdbx_seq_one_letter_code
_entity_poly.pdbx_strand_id
1 'polypeptide(L)'
;MSKVFFITGCSLGLSIAKHVLSQGNRVGATARNVDDLDYLTQQYPTHFLALPLELTNTHQVAAALSSTIKAFGPIDVVVNNAGAGLSGDFETCPVDMGRQFFDINYWGTLDVVRQALPILRQSGRSSKILVISSVIGMTAAFPGMSYYSASKLALECTAEIIQSELDPAWKIRLGLVLLGGFDTGVLGRNLVLAPSGVYDDPKMPSHKFARGLSKYQPPGDPEKAAKAIVLYALMEDAPMRLILGADAFASAEKKMEELVEEYDKKHFAYPEAESAHVHVTSIVGESYDRIFLIEPNLPDHPQAKFPGCVVFSEIYQVTGPVERFAGNIASEGYMVALPSSFHEFEPPEAIPYDTEGTDRGNRYKIEKTVEAYDEDSTLSVDLLCALPNCNGRIAATGMCLGGHLALRDTHVDRDGRTLIRNTMDDAGINVTFVEVQAQHAFIRDESSKGRWDAALSRRLFGMMMESFTRNVARDLGPRSNASTKLEHIC
;
A
#
# COMPACT_ATOMS: atom_id res chain seq x y z
N MET A 1 -10.72 -25.26 -20.13
CA MET A 1 -9.96 -26.53 -19.98
C MET A 1 -9.76 -26.80 -18.50
N SER A 2 -9.78 -28.07 -18.07
CA SER A 2 -9.40 -28.46 -16.71
C SER A 2 -7.97 -28.02 -16.41
N LYS A 3 -7.77 -27.44 -15.23
CA LYS A 3 -6.46 -27.03 -14.69
C LYS A 3 -5.93 -28.09 -13.71
N VAL A 4 -4.61 -28.17 -13.56
CA VAL A 4 -3.94 -29.07 -12.61
C VAL A 4 -3.32 -28.26 -11.48
N PHE A 5 -3.73 -28.58 -10.25
CA PHE A 5 -3.25 -27.96 -9.01
C PHE A 5 -2.38 -28.94 -8.23
N PHE A 6 -1.27 -28.45 -7.68
CA PHE A 6 -0.47 -29.12 -6.66
C PHE A 6 -0.58 -28.33 -5.36
N ILE A 7 -1.05 -28.94 -4.27
CA ILE A 7 -1.36 -28.24 -3.01
C ILE A 7 -0.63 -28.92 -1.85
N THR A 8 0.18 -28.16 -1.10
CA THR A 8 0.89 -28.69 0.08
C THR A 8 0.10 -28.47 1.38
N GLY A 9 -0.01 -29.50 2.21
CA GLY A 9 -0.61 -29.43 3.54
C GLY A 9 -2.14 -29.34 3.54
N CYS A 10 -2.80 -30.25 4.25
CA CYS A 10 -4.26 -30.42 4.19
C CYS A 10 -5.05 -29.74 5.33
N SER A 11 -4.61 -28.57 5.80
CA SER A 11 -5.43 -27.67 6.62
C SER A 11 -6.34 -26.82 5.72
N LEU A 12 -6.03 -25.53 5.53
CA LEU A 12 -6.66 -24.69 4.52
C LEU A 12 -6.53 -25.28 3.10
N GLY A 13 -5.40 -25.95 2.82
CA GLY A 13 -5.18 -26.65 1.55
C GLY A 13 -6.25 -27.71 1.23
N LEU A 14 -6.92 -28.28 2.24
CA LEU A 14 -8.03 -29.21 2.03
C LEU A 14 -9.29 -28.50 1.51
N SER A 15 -9.65 -27.34 2.08
CA SER A 15 -10.75 -26.51 1.58
C SER A 15 -10.45 -26.00 0.17
N ILE A 16 -9.19 -25.60 -0.10
CA ILE A 16 -8.75 -25.24 -1.46
C ILE A 16 -8.91 -26.44 -2.41
N ALA A 17 -8.42 -27.62 -2.04
CA ALA A 17 -8.54 -28.83 -2.85
C ALA A 17 -10.00 -29.18 -3.17
N LYS A 18 -10.88 -29.17 -2.17
CA LYS A 18 -12.33 -29.41 -2.35
C LYS A 18 -12.95 -28.40 -3.32
N HIS A 19 -12.62 -27.12 -3.17
CA HIS A 19 -13.14 -26.11 -4.07
C HIS A 19 -12.63 -26.28 -5.51
N VAL A 20 -11.34 -26.57 -5.70
CA VAL A 20 -10.75 -26.86 -7.01
C VAL A 20 -11.43 -28.08 -7.65
N LEU A 21 -11.62 -29.18 -6.91
CA LEU A 21 -12.29 -30.39 -7.39
C LEU A 21 -13.75 -30.14 -7.79
N SER A 22 -14.49 -29.34 -7.02
CA SER A 22 -15.88 -28.98 -7.35
C SER A 22 -16.03 -28.15 -8.63
N GLN A 23 -14.94 -27.55 -9.13
CA GLN A 23 -14.89 -26.89 -10.44
C GLN A 23 -14.47 -27.84 -11.58
N GLY A 24 -14.30 -29.13 -11.32
CA GLY A 24 -13.88 -30.12 -12.31
C GLY A 24 -12.38 -30.06 -12.66
N ASN A 25 -11.57 -29.39 -11.85
CA ASN A 25 -10.12 -29.36 -11.99
C ASN A 25 -9.48 -30.57 -11.29
N ARG A 26 -8.18 -30.78 -11.53
CA ARG A 26 -7.41 -31.91 -10.98
C ARG A 26 -6.49 -31.44 -9.86
N VAL A 27 -6.34 -32.22 -8.81
CA VAL A 27 -5.58 -31.86 -7.61
C VAL A 27 -4.67 -33.01 -7.17
N GLY A 28 -3.36 -32.74 -7.13
CA GLY A 28 -2.43 -33.47 -6.27
C GLY A 28 -2.32 -32.75 -4.94
N ALA A 29 -2.79 -33.36 -3.85
CA ALA A 29 -2.74 -32.77 -2.51
C ALA A 29 -1.84 -33.59 -1.59
N THR A 30 -1.08 -32.90 -0.74
CA THR A 30 -0.11 -33.57 0.14
C THR A 30 -0.46 -33.48 1.62
N ALA A 31 -0.21 -34.57 2.33
CA ALA A 31 -0.32 -34.65 3.79
C ALA A 31 0.78 -35.55 4.36
N ARG A 32 1.07 -35.41 5.66
CA ARG A 32 1.98 -36.34 6.36
C ARG A 32 1.36 -37.73 6.49
N ASN A 33 0.04 -37.77 6.78
CA ASN A 33 -0.76 -38.98 6.74
C ASN A 33 -1.79 -38.86 5.60
N VAL A 34 -1.72 -39.75 4.62
CA VAL A 34 -2.62 -39.73 3.45
C VAL A 34 -3.98 -40.34 3.74
N ASP A 35 -4.10 -41.17 4.77
CA ASP A 35 -5.36 -41.85 5.15
C ASP A 35 -6.46 -40.82 5.47
N ASP A 36 -6.08 -39.64 5.97
CA ASP A 36 -6.98 -38.50 6.23
C ASP A 36 -7.68 -37.98 4.95
N LEU A 37 -7.21 -38.39 3.75
CA LEU A 37 -7.68 -37.94 2.44
C LEU A 37 -8.39 -39.04 1.64
N ASP A 38 -8.51 -40.26 2.16
CA ASP A 38 -9.06 -41.41 1.43
C ASP A 38 -10.48 -41.16 0.88
N TYR A 39 -11.31 -40.46 1.64
CA TYR A 39 -12.67 -40.12 1.23
C TYR A 39 -12.68 -39.24 -0.03
N LEU A 40 -11.70 -38.35 -0.22
CA LEU A 40 -11.58 -37.55 -1.45
C LEU A 40 -11.09 -38.38 -2.62
N THR A 41 -10.19 -39.34 -2.39
CA THR A 41 -9.75 -40.30 -3.41
C THR A 41 -10.93 -41.13 -3.90
N GLN A 42 -11.81 -41.56 -2.99
CA GLN A 42 -13.03 -42.30 -3.34
C GLN A 42 -14.07 -41.43 -4.05
N GLN A 43 -14.24 -40.18 -3.62
CA GLN A 43 -15.20 -39.24 -4.21
C GLN A 43 -14.76 -38.73 -5.60
N TYR A 44 -13.45 -38.58 -5.83
CA TYR A 44 -12.86 -38.02 -7.06
C TYR A 44 -11.74 -38.91 -7.64
N PRO A 45 -12.03 -40.18 -7.99
CA PRO A 45 -11.00 -41.19 -8.32
C PRO A 45 -10.13 -40.86 -9.54
N THR A 46 -10.58 -39.95 -10.40
CA THR A 46 -9.86 -39.52 -11.61
C THR A 46 -9.35 -38.08 -11.55
N HIS A 47 -9.69 -37.33 -10.50
CA HIS A 47 -9.38 -35.91 -10.36
C HIS A 47 -8.57 -35.58 -9.10
N PHE A 48 -8.45 -36.51 -8.16
CA PHE A 48 -7.71 -36.31 -6.91
C PHE A 48 -6.61 -37.36 -6.72
N LEU A 49 -5.45 -36.91 -6.25
CA LEU A 49 -4.33 -37.76 -5.86
C LEU A 49 -3.80 -37.30 -4.49
N ALA A 50 -3.95 -38.16 -3.48
CA ALA A 50 -3.33 -37.98 -2.18
C ALA A 50 -1.85 -38.41 -2.24
N LEU A 51 -0.96 -37.57 -1.68
CA LEU A 51 0.49 -37.78 -1.75
C LEU A 51 1.12 -37.59 -0.36
N PRO A 52 1.94 -38.55 0.12
CA PRO A 52 2.67 -38.35 1.37
C PRO A 52 3.75 -37.28 1.17
N LEU A 53 3.82 -36.30 2.07
CA LEU A 53 4.87 -35.29 2.06
C LEU A 53 5.20 -34.79 3.47
N GLU A 54 6.46 -34.95 3.86
CA GLU A 54 7.12 -34.13 4.86
C GLU A 54 7.87 -33.00 4.16
N LEU A 55 7.55 -31.74 4.49
CA LEU A 55 7.98 -30.58 3.70
C LEU A 55 9.50 -30.35 3.76
N THR A 56 10.15 -30.80 4.83
CA THR A 56 11.61 -30.73 4.99
C THR A 56 12.36 -31.85 4.25
N ASN A 57 11.63 -32.77 3.59
CA ASN A 57 12.22 -33.86 2.79
C ASN A 57 12.19 -33.53 1.29
N THR A 58 13.32 -33.03 0.78
CA THR A 58 13.49 -32.64 -0.63
C THR A 58 13.17 -33.74 -1.64
N HIS A 59 13.45 -35.00 -1.32
CA HIS A 59 13.13 -36.13 -2.20
C HIS A 59 11.63 -36.40 -2.29
N GLN A 60 10.90 -36.22 -1.19
CA GLN A 60 9.44 -36.36 -1.19
C GLN A 60 8.78 -35.22 -1.97
N VAL A 61 9.30 -33.99 -1.89
CA VAL A 61 8.82 -32.86 -2.71
C VAL A 61 8.92 -33.20 -4.20
N ALA A 62 10.09 -33.68 -4.64
CA ALA A 62 10.32 -34.09 -6.04
C ALA A 62 9.36 -35.21 -6.48
N ALA A 63 9.20 -36.23 -5.63
CA ALA A 63 8.35 -37.38 -5.91
C ALA A 63 6.87 -36.97 -6.00
N ALA A 64 6.40 -36.06 -5.14
CA ALA A 64 5.02 -35.58 -5.13
C ALA A 64 4.69 -34.76 -6.38
N LEU A 65 5.58 -33.84 -6.78
CA LEU A 65 5.44 -33.08 -8.03
C LEU A 65 5.42 -34.02 -9.25
N SER A 66 6.37 -34.96 -9.32
CA SER A 66 6.46 -35.94 -10.41
C SER A 66 5.23 -36.83 -10.50
N SER A 67 4.71 -37.31 -9.35
CA SER A 67 3.50 -38.14 -9.30
C SER A 67 2.26 -37.38 -9.76
N THR A 68 2.13 -36.10 -9.38
CA THR A 68 1.05 -35.23 -9.85
C THR A 68 1.10 -35.08 -11.38
N ILE A 69 2.28 -34.85 -11.94
CA ILE A 69 2.47 -34.71 -13.40
C ILE A 69 2.15 -36.01 -14.11
N LYS A 70 2.60 -37.15 -13.58
CA LYS A 70 2.33 -38.47 -14.14
C LYS A 70 0.83 -38.77 -14.18
N ALA A 71 0.09 -38.36 -13.15
CA ALA A 71 -1.35 -38.62 -13.05
C ALA A 71 -2.19 -37.67 -13.92
N PHE A 72 -1.84 -36.39 -13.97
CA PHE A 72 -2.73 -35.34 -14.49
C PHE A 72 -2.14 -34.49 -15.63
N GLY A 73 -0.85 -34.63 -15.92
CA GLY A 73 -0.13 -33.80 -16.90
C GLY A 73 0.47 -32.53 -16.27
N PRO A 74 0.84 -31.54 -17.10
CA PRO A 74 1.51 -30.33 -16.64
C PRO A 74 0.75 -29.58 -15.55
N ILE A 75 1.46 -29.13 -14.51
CA ILE A 75 0.90 -28.35 -13.41
C ILE A 75 0.66 -26.90 -13.86
N ASP A 76 -0.55 -26.38 -13.64
CA ASP A 76 -0.89 -24.98 -13.88
C ASP A 76 -0.74 -24.13 -12.62
N VAL A 77 -1.06 -24.67 -11.43
CA VAL A 77 -1.00 -23.93 -10.16
C VAL A 77 -0.32 -24.76 -9.07
N VAL A 78 0.64 -24.15 -8.36
CA VAL A 78 1.19 -24.67 -7.12
C VAL A 78 0.66 -23.82 -5.97
N VAL A 79 0.06 -24.43 -4.96
CA VAL A 79 -0.35 -23.75 -3.72
C VAL A 79 0.48 -24.30 -2.57
N ASN A 80 1.46 -23.52 -2.16
CA ASN A 80 2.37 -23.85 -1.08
C ASN A 80 1.80 -23.37 0.25
N ASN A 81 0.99 -24.21 0.87
CA ASN A 81 0.20 -23.89 2.06
C ASN A 81 0.77 -24.50 3.35
N ALA A 82 1.55 -25.57 3.27
CA ALA A 82 2.11 -26.24 4.44
C ALA A 82 2.96 -25.28 5.30
N GLY A 83 2.78 -25.35 6.62
CA GLY A 83 3.48 -24.51 7.59
C GLY A 83 3.00 -24.79 9.02
N ALA A 84 3.77 -24.31 9.99
CA ALA A 84 3.51 -24.48 11.41
C ALA A 84 3.76 -23.19 12.19
N GLY A 85 3.00 -22.97 13.25
CA GLY A 85 3.15 -21.82 14.15
C GLY A 85 4.01 -22.16 15.36
N LEU A 86 4.87 -21.23 15.77
CA LEU A 86 5.63 -21.32 17.02
C LEU A 86 5.35 -20.06 17.83
N SER A 87 4.83 -20.25 19.04
CA SER A 87 4.68 -19.20 20.04
C SER A 87 5.62 -19.47 21.20
N GLY A 88 6.50 -18.54 21.50
CA GLY A 88 7.47 -18.61 22.58
C GLY A 88 8.19 -17.28 22.77
N ASP A 89 8.51 -16.96 24.01
CA ASP A 89 9.38 -15.83 24.32
C ASP A 89 10.75 -16.01 23.67
N PHE A 90 11.28 -14.97 23.06
CA PHE A 90 12.51 -15.07 22.27
C PHE A 90 13.71 -15.58 23.10
N GLU A 91 13.82 -15.10 24.35
CA GLU A 91 14.93 -15.46 25.24
C GLU A 91 14.89 -16.91 25.71
N THR A 92 13.70 -17.46 26.01
CA THR A 92 13.55 -18.80 26.60
C THR A 92 13.18 -19.88 25.60
N CYS A 93 12.71 -19.50 24.41
CA CYS A 93 12.44 -20.45 23.34
C CYS A 93 13.74 -21.13 22.89
N PRO A 94 13.83 -22.48 22.95
CA PRO A 94 15.02 -23.19 22.50
C PRO A 94 15.35 -22.86 21.04
N VAL A 95 16.61 -22.50 20.76
CA VAL A 95 17.06 -22.09 19.42
C VAL A 95 16.81 -23.18 18.38
N ASP A 96 17.01 -24.46 18.72
CA ASP A 96 16.78 -25.57 17.79
C ASP A 96 15.31 -25.74 17.43
N MET A 97 14.39 -25.37 18.34
CA MET A 97 12.96 -25.30 18.02
C MET A 97 12.70 -24.16 17.02
N GLY A 98 13.29 -22.98 17.24
CA GLY A 98 13.22 -21.87 16.28
C GLY A 98 13.73 -22.26 14.89
N ARG A 99 14.88 -22.95 14.81
CA ARG A 99 15.46 -23.47 13.56
C ARG A 99 14.52 -24.46 12.86
N GLN A 100 13.97 -25.43 13.58
CA GLN A 100 13.05 -26.42 13.02
C GLN A 100 11.82 -25.77 12.36
N PHE A 101 11.27 -24.72 12.97
CA PHE A 101 10.14 -23.99 12.40
C PHE A 101 10.55 -23.15 11.18
N PHE A 102 11.78 -22.65 11.14
CA PHE A 102 12.36 -22.02 9.96
C PHE A 102 12.57 -23.03 8.82
N ASP A 103 13.05 -24.23 9.14
CA ASP A 103 13.23 -25.33 8.19
C ASP A 103 11.90 -25.72 7.53
N ILE A 104 10.81 -25.70 8.28
CA ILE A 104 9.46 -25.96 7.73
C ILE A 104 8.95 -24.74 6.94
N ASN A 105 8.82 -23.59 7.60
CA ASN A 105 8.08 -22.45 7.05
C ASN A 105 8.83 -21.71 5.93
N TYR A 106 10.16 -21.70 5.98
CA TYR A 106 11.00 -20.99 5.03
C TYR A 106 11.68 -21.97 4.07
N TRP A 107 12.58 -22.83 4.57
CA TRP A 107 13.37 -23.70 3.69
C TRP A 107 12.52 -24.74 2.94
N GLY A 108 11.61 -25.42 3.62
CA GLY A 108 10.70 -26.39 3.02
C GLY A 108 9.76 -25.75 2.00
N THR A 109 9.23 -24.56 2.33
CA THR A 109 8.42 -23.76 1.39
C THR A 109 9.23 -23.41 0.14
N LEU A 110 10.44 -22.85 0.29
CA LEU A 110 11.28 -22.49 -0.85
C LEU A 110 11.76 -23.71 -1.64
N ASP A 111 11.91 -24.88 -1.02
CA ASP A 111 12.27 -26.10 -1.72
C ASP A 111 11.18 -26.51 -2.73
N VAL A 112 9.90 -26.41 -2.36
CA VAL A 112 8.78 -26.60 -3.30
C VAL A 112 8.84 -25.60 -4.45
N VAL A 113 9.10 -24.32 -4.17
CA VAL A 113 9.22 -23.28 -5.22
C VAL A 113 10.37 -23.62 -6.17
N ARG A 114 11.56 -23.90 -5.62
CA ARG A 114 12.79 -24.20 -6.35
C ARG A 114 12.63 -25.42 -7.27
N GLN A 115 11.90 -26.44 -6.82
CA GLN A 115 11.64 -27.64 -7.62
C GLN A 115 10.49 -27.46 -8.63
N ALA A 116 9.48 -26.65 -8.32
CA ALA A 116 8.37 -26.35 -9.22
C ALA A 116 8.80 -25.46 -10.40
N LEU A 117 9.63 -24.44 -10.18
CA LEU A 117 10.05 -23.49 -11.21
C LEU A 117 10.57 -24.15 -12.51
N PRO A 118 11.54 -25.08 -12.50
CA PRO A 118 12.02 -25.71 -13.73
C PRO A 118 10.93 -26.54 -14.43
N ILE A 119 10.03 -27.17 -13.68
CA ILE A 119 8.90 -27.94 -14.21
C ILE A 119 7.93 -27.01 -14.95
N LEU A 120 7.53 -25.91 -14.29
CA LEU A 120 6.61 -24.93 -14.86
C LEU A 120 7.22 -24.28 -16.10
N ARG A 121 8.52 -23.93 -16.04
CA ARG A 121 9.25 -23.35 -17.18
C ARG A 121 9.30 -24.30 -18.37
N GLN A 122 9.59 -25.58 -18.15
CA GLN A 122 9.63 -26.59 -19.21
C GLN A 122 8.24 -26.85 -19.83
N SER A 123 7.16 -26.67 -19.06
CA SER A 123 5.80 -26.84 -19.57
C SER A 123 5.42 -25.81 -20.64
N GLY A 124 6.02 -24.62 -20.61
CA GLY A 124 5.69 -23.49 -21.50
C GLY A 124 4.29 -22.92 -21.32
N ARG A 125 3.55 -23.37 -20.30
CA ARG A 125 2.19 -22.91 -19.99
C ARG A 125 2.24 -21.70 -19.06
N SER A 126 1.19 -20.89 -19.11
CA SER A 126 1.00 -19.90 -18.05
C SER A 126 0.65 -20.62 -16.75
N SER A 127 1.47 -20.39 -15.73
CA SER A 127 1.38 -21.07 -14.44
C SER A 127 1.59 -20.10 -13.28
N LYS A 128 1.07 -20.46 -12.10
CA LYS A 128 1.20 -19.64 -10.90
C LYS A 128 1.66 -20.44 -9.69
N ILE A 129 2.57 -19.88 -8.90
CA ILE A 129 2.98 -20.41 -7.60
C ILE A 129 2.42 -19.48 -6.51
N LEU A 130 1.45 -19.96 -5.76
CA LEU A 130 0.92 -19.27 -4.59
C LEU A 130 1.67 -19.71 -3.34
N VAL A 131 2.19 -18.76 -2.59
CA VAL A 131 2.88 -18.97 -1.31
C VAL A 131 1.99 -18.43 -0.21
N ILE A 132 1.54 -19.31 0.69
CA ILE A 132 0.69 -18.91 1.82
C ILE A 132 1.58 -18.38 2.95
N SER A 133 1.50 -17.08 3.16
CA SER A 133 2.12 -16.36 4.28
C SER A 133 1.07 -15.94 5.30
N SER A 134 1.42 -15.00 6.17
CA SER A 134 0.54 -14.41 7.16
C SER A 134 0.85 -12.93 7.28
N VAL A 135 -0.18 -12.12 7.51
CA VAL A 135 -0.03 -10.68 7.79
C VAL A 135 0.93 -10.37 8.95
N ILE A 136 1.17 -11.35 9.83
CA ILE A 136 2.10 -11.20 10.94
C ILE A 136 3.55 -10.95 10.47
N GLY A 137 3.92 -11.48 9.29
CA GLY A 137 5.24 -11.22 8.70
C GLY A 137 5.45 -9.72 8.50
N MET A 138 4.42 -9.04 8.01
CA MET A 138 4.46 -7.59 7.76
C MET A 138 4.31 -6.76 9.04
N THR A 139 3.49 -7.21 10.00
CA THR A 139 3.08 -6.36 11.14
C THR A 139 3.96 -6.51 12.37
N ALA A 140 4.57 -7.67 12.59
CA ALA A 140 5.33 -8.00 13.81
C ALA A 140 4.59 -7.66 15.13
N ALA A 141 3.26 -7.70 15.12
CA ALA A 141 2.42 -7.09 16.16
C ALA A 141 2.22 -7.94 17.43
N PHE A 142 2.67 -9.19 17.47
CA PHE A 142 2.28 -10.14 18.51
C PHE A 142 3.48 -10.66 19.33
N PRO A 143 3.55 -10.33 20.64
CA PRO A 143 4.55 -10.87 21.54
C PRO A 143 4.55 -12.40 21.57
N GLY A 144 5.74 -12.99 21.62
CA GLY A 144 5.92 -14.44 21.59
C GLY A 144 5.88 -15.06 20.19
N MET A 145 5.68 -14.29 19.12
CA MET A 145 5.62 -14.84 17.74
C MET A 145 6.89 -14.56 16.94
N SER A 146 8.05 -14.34 17.58
CA SER A 146 9.28 -13.85 16.94
C SER A 146 9.74 -14.74 15.77
N TYR A 147 10.04 -16.01 16.03
CA TYR A 147 10.52 -16.96 15.00
C TYR A 147 9.49 -17.19 13.89
N TYR A 148 8.20 -17.30 14.25
CA TYR A 148 7.14 -17.47 13.26
C TYR A 148 7.03 -16.26 12.33
N SER A 149 6.96 -15.05 12.91
CA SER A 149 6.87 -13.80 12.15
C SER A 149 8.09 -13.59 11.26
N ALA A 150 9.29 -13.83 11.80
CA ALA A 150 10.53 -13.76 11.03
C ALA A 150 10.52 -14.73 9.85
N SER A 151 10.07 -15.98 10.04
CA SER A 151 10.00 -16.97 8.95
C SER A 151 9.04 -16.56 7.82
N LYS A 152 7.91 -15.92 8.18
CA LYS A 152 6.92 -15.44 7.20
C LYS A 152 7.39 -14.17 6.48
N LEU A 153 8.00 -13.23 7.19
CA LEU A 153 8.57 -12.04 6.58
C LEU A 153 9.74 -12.38 5.64
N ALA A 154 10.64 -13.27 6.06
CA ALA A 154 11.73 -13.76 5.22
C ALA A 154 11.19 -14.40 3.94
N LEU A 155 10.17 -15.24 4.06
CA LEU A 155 9.50 -15.89 2.93
C LEU A 155 8.86 -14.87 1.97
N GLU A 156 8.18 -13.84 2.49
CA GLU A 156 7.58 -12.78 1.69
C GLU A 156 8.64 -12.01 0.90
N CYS A 157 9.72 -11.58 1.55
CA CYS A 157 10.84 -10.90 0.90
C CYS A 157 11.46 -11.76 -0.21
N THR A 158 11.75 -13.03 0.08
CA THR A 158 12.33 -13.93 -0.93
C THR A 158 11.39 -14.17 -2.11
N ALA A 159 10.08 -14.29 -1.88
CA ALA A 159 9.12 -14.50 -2.97
C ALA A 159 9.03 -13.30 -3.92
N GLU A 160 9.16 -12.07 -3.41
CA GLU A 160 9.23 -10.87 -4.26
C GLU A 160 10.46 -10.83 -5.14
N ILE A 161 11.61 -11.17 -4.56
CA ILE A 161 12.87 -11.24 -5.30
C ILE A 161 12.80 -12.32 -6.37
N ILE A 162 12.28 -13.51 -6.05
CA ILE A 162 12.09 -14.56 -7.06
C ILE A 162 11.18 -14.06 -8.19
N GLN A 163 10.08 -13.38 -7.88
CA GLN A 163 9.18 -12.83 -8.91
C GLN A 163 9.89 -11.85 -9.86
N SER A 164 10.80 -11.01 -9.35
CA SER A 164 11.56 -10.06 -10.20
C SER A 164 12.67 -10.73 -11.00
N GLU A 165 13.16 -11.90 -10.58
CA GLU A 165 14.15 -12.71 -11.31
C GLU A 165 13.55 -13.52 -12.47
N LEU A 166 12.24 -13.76 -12.49
CA LEU A 166 11.59 -14.58 -13.52
C LEU A 166 11.50 -13.84 -14.87
N ASP A 167 11.92 -14.52 -15.94
CA ASP A 167 11.70 -14.03 -17.31
C ASP A 167 10.19 -14.01 -17.63
N PRO A 168 9.61 -12.86 -18.00
CA PRO A 168 8.20 -12.76 -18.38
C PRO A 168 7.79 -13.73 -19.50
N ALA A 169 8.72 -14.12 -20.38
CA ALA A 169 8.47 -15.09 -21.45
C ALA A 169 8.09 -16.48 -20.93
N TRP A 170 8.49 -16.84 -19.70
CA TRP A 170 8.12 -18.11 -19.08
C TRP A 170 6.66 -18.13 -18.63
N LYS A 171 6.00 -16.96 -18.51
CA LYS A 171 4.59 -16.83 -18.09
C LYS A 171 4.30 -17.47 -16.74
N ILE A 172 5.31 -17.47 -15.86
CA ILE A 172 5.20 -17.93 -14.47
C ILE A 172 5.03 -16.69 -13.58
N ARG A 173 4.01 -16.70 -12.71
CA ARG A 173 3.87 -15.70 -11.65
C ARG A 173 3.95 -16.35 -10.27
N LEU A 174 4.58 -15.68 -9.33
CA LEU A 174 4.44 -15.93 -7.90
C LEU A 174 3.33 -15.04 -7.36
N GLY A 175 2.66 -15.50 -6.31
CA GLY A 175 1.68 -14.71 -5.58
C GLY A 175 1.75 -15.03 -4.10
N LEU A 176 1.80 -13.99 -3.28
CA LEU A 176 1.76 -14.09 -1.83
C LEU A 176 0.30 -13.99 -1.35
N VAL A 177 -0.09 -14.90 -0.47
CA VAL A 177 -1.38 -14.83 0.22
C VAL A 177 -1.13 -14.56 1.69
N LEU A 178 -1.44 -13.36 2.17
CA LEU A 178 -1.24 -12.94 3.55
C LEU A 178 -2.55 -13.15 4.31
N LEU A 179 -2.62 -14.25 5.06
CA LEU A 179 -3.82 -14.60 5.82
C LEU A 179 -3.85 -13.92 7.19
N GLY A 180 -5.06 -13.55 7.60
CA GLY A 180 -5.43 -13.30 9.00
C GLY A 180 -5.85 -14.58 9.72
N GLY A 181 -6.68 -14.44 10.74
CA GLY A 181 -7.27 -15.56 11.46
C GLY A 181 -8.36 -16.26 10.65
N PHE A 182 -8.07 -17.46 10.17
CA PHE A 182 -9.05 -18.40 9.64
C PHE A 182 -9.13 -19.67 10.50
N ASP A 183 -10.32 -20.25 10.60
CA ASP A 183 -10.54 -21.52 11.33
C ASP A 183 -10.01 -22.72 10.53
N THR A 184 -8.69 -22.76 10.38
CA THR A 184 -7.96 -23.74 9.57
C THR A 184 -7.42 -24.90 10.41
N GLY A 185 -7.80 -24.96 11.69
CA GLY A 185 -7.24 -25.89 12.68
C GLY A 185 -5.79 -25.57 13.09
N VAL A 186 -5.17 -24.49 12.60
CA VAL A 186 -3.77 -24.13 12.91
C VAL A 186 -3.57 -23.92 14.41
N LEU A 187 -4.48 -23.21 15.09
CA LEU A 187 -4.41 -22.93 16.53
C LEU A 187 -4.50 -24.19 17.41
N GLY A 188 -5.14 -25.26 16.90
CA GLY A 188 -5.33 -26.50 17.65
C GLY A 188 -4.42 -27.65 17.24
N ARG A 189 -3.84 -27.64 16.03
CA ARG A 189 -3.05 -28.78 15.49
C ARG A 189 -1.63 -28.42 15.07
N ASN A 190 -1.36 -27.18 14.70
CA ASN A 190 -0.10 -26.77 14.07
C ASN A 190 0.61 -25.61 14.80
N LEU A 191 0.10 -25.15 15.93
CA LEU A 191 0.74 -24.17 16.80
C LEU A 191 1.41 -24.89 17.98
N VAL A 192 2.71 -24.70 18.13
CA VAL A 192 3.49 -25.19 19.28
C VAL A 192 3.76 -24.03 20.23
N LEU A 193 3.57 -24.28 21.53
CA LEU A 193 3.92 -23.36 22.61
C LEU A 193 5.27 -23.78 23.19
N ALA A 194 6.26 -22.88 23.15
CA ALA A 194 7.55 -23.09 23.81
C ALA A 194 7.44 -22.84 25.32
N PRO A 195 8.35 -23.39 26.15
CA PRO A 195 8.37 -23.12 27.59
C PRO A 195 8.59 -21.64 27.89
N SER A 196 7.73 -21.03 28.73
CA SER A 196 7.80 -19.60 29.06
C SER A 196 8.89 -19.25 30.07
N GLY A 197 9.25 -20.15 31.00
CA GLY A 197 10.32 -19.93 31.97
C GLY A 197 10.09 -18.67 32.81
N VAL A 198 11.01 -17.69 32.76
CA VAL A 198 10.87 -16.41 33.50
C VAL A 198 9.72 -15.52 33.00
N TYR A 199 9.11 -15.86 31.86
CA TYR A 199 7.98 -15.15 31.27
C TYR A 199 6.60 -15.75 31.66
N ASP A 200 6.57 -16.72 32.59
CA ASP A 200 5.35 -17.45 32.97
C ASP A 200 4.38 -16.63 33.85
N ASP A 201 4.74 -15.41 34.29
CA ASP A 201 3.81 -14.52 34.98
C ASP A 201 2.63 -14.18 34.04
N PRO A 202 1.36 -14.41 34.46
CA PRO A 202 0.18 -14.10 33.65
C PRO A 202 0.05 -12.65 33.18
N LYS A 203 0.82 -11.72 33.77
CA LYS A 203 0.87 -10.31 33.38
C LYS A 203 1.76 -10.05 32.17
N MET A 204 2.68 -10.96 31.85
CA MET A 204 3.64 -10.79 30.75
C MET A 204 2.92 -10.70 29.40
N PRO A 205 3.40 -9.86 28.46
CA PRO A 205 2.73 -9.65 27.17
C PRO A 205 2.54 -10.94 26.36
N SER A 206 3.56 -11.79 26.29
CA SER A 206 3.55 -13.09 25.60
C SER A 206 2.59 -14.08 26.25
N HIS A 207 2.59 -14.20 27.58
CA HIS A 207 1.65 -15.06 28.30
C HIS A 207 0.20 -14.60 28.09
N LYS A 208 -0.07 -13.28 28.12
CA LYS A 208 -1.41 -12.74 27.81
C LYS A 208 -1.84 -13.10 26.40
N PHE A 209 -0.94 -12.96 25.42
CA PHE A 209 -1.21 -13.31 24.02
C PHE A 209 -1.47 -14.81 23.85
N ALA A 210 -0.61 -15.68 24.39
CA ALA A 210 -0.77 -17.13 24.34
C ALA A 210 -2.09 -17.60 24.97
N ARG A 211 -2.48 -17.01 26.10
CA ARG A 211 -3.80 -17.26 26.70
C ARG A 211 -4.94 -16.75 25.81
N GLY A 212 -4.77 -15.61 25.16
CA GLY A 212 -5.72 -15.08 24.19
C GLY A 212 -5.93 -16.04 23.01
N LEU A 213 -4.85 -16.60 22.46
CA LEU A 213 -4.89 -17.57 21.37
C LEU A 213 -5.73 -18.80 21.72
N SER A 214 -5.64 -19.31 22.95
CA SER A 214 -6.44 -20.47 23.40
C SER A 214 -7.96 -20.23 23.37
N LYS A 215 -8.38 -18.95 23.41
CA LYS A 215 -9.78 -18.52 23.37
C LYS A 215 -10.14 -17.84 22.05
N TYR A 216 -9.18 -17.68 21.14
CA TYR A 216 -9.37 -16.95 19.92
C TYR A 216 -10.21 -17.77 18.96
N GLN A 217 -11.35 -17.22 18.56
CA GLN A 217 -12.17 -17.75 17.47
C GLN A 217 -11.82 -16.95 16.22
N PRO A 218 -11.16 -17.56 15.23
CA PRO A 218 -10.81 -16.86 14.01
C PRO A 218 -12.08 -16.38 13.30
N PRO A 219 -12.14 -15.10 12.88
CA PRO A 219 -13.33 -14.55 12.22
C PRO A 219 -13.48 -15.04 10.76
N GLY A 220 -12.40 -15.55 10.17
CA GLY A 220 -12.35 -15.98 8.78
C GLY A 220 -12.93 -17.37 8.53
N ASP A 221 -13.79 -17.47 7.51
CA ASP A 221 -14.34 -18.72 6.99
C ASP A 221 -13.37 -19.38 5.98
N PRO A 222 -12.84 -20.59 6.25
CA PRO A 222 -11.90 -21.29 5.38
C PRO A 222 -12.44 -21.59 3.98
N GLU A 223 -13.75 -21.82 3.84
CA GLU A 223 -14.37 -22.11 2.53
C GLU A 223 -14.47 -20.84 1.69
N LYS A 224 -14.73 -19.69 2.31
CA LYS A 224 -14.63 -18.39 1.63
C LYS A 224 -13.19 -18.07 1.27
N ALA A 225 -12.24 -18.36 2.15
CA ALA A 225 -10.82 -18.18 1.87
C ALA A 225 -10.37 -19.03 0.67
N ALA A 226 -10.76 -20.32 0.65
CA ALA A 226 -10.47 -21.22 -0.46
C ALA A 226 -11.00 -20.69 -1.80
N LYS A 227 -12.23 -20.18 -1.83
CA LYS A 227 -12.82 -19.55 -3.03
C LYS A 227 -12.01 -18.34 -3.49
N ALA A 228 -11.65 -17.44 -2.57
CA ALA A 228 -10.85 -16.26 -2.90
C ALA A 228 -9.45 -16.63 -3.42
N ILE A 229 -8.81 -17.64 -2.81
CA ILE A 229 -7.48 -18.12 -3.22
C ILE A 229 -7.53 -18.77 -4.60
N VAL A 230 -8.55 -19.57 -4.90
CA VAL A 230 -8.71 -20.18 -6.24
C VAL A 230 -9.01 -19.10 -7.30
N LEU A 231 -9.84 -18.11 -6.98
CA LEU A 231 -10.08 -16.97 -7.87
C LEU A 231 -8.76 -16.22 -8.15
N TYR A 232 -7.99 -15.94 -7.11
CA TYR A 232 -6.68 -15.29 -7.23
C TYR A 232 -5.66 -16.14 -8.00
N ALA A 233 -5.68 -17.47 -7.82
CA ALA A 233 -4.83 -18.39 -8.57
C ALA A 233 -5.09 -18.30 -10.07
N LEU A 234 -6.35 -18.21 -10.47
CA LEU A 234 -6.79 -18.24 -11.87
C LEU A 234 -6.85 -16.86 -12.55
N MET A 235 -6.68 -15.77 -11.79
CA MET A 235 -6.65 -14.41 -12.33
C MET A 235 -5.38 -14.15 -13.16
N GLU A 236 -5.52 -13.70 -14.41
CA GLU A 236 -4.38 -13.47 -15.31
C GLU A 236 -3.49 -12.33 -14.83
N ASP A 237 -4.09 -11.18 -14.49
CA ASP A 237 -3.37 -10.01 -13.99
C ASP A 237 -3.57 -9.82 -12.48
N ALA A 238 -3.15 -10.84 -11.73
CA ALA A 238 -3.22 -10.81 -10.28
C ALA A 238 -2.14 -9.89 -9.69
N PRO A 239 -2.46 -9.10 -8.64
CA PRO A 239 -1.44 -8.39 -7.87
C PRO A 239 -0.49 -9.38 -7.19
N MET A 240 0.69 -8.93 -6.75
CA MET A 240 1.66 -9.80 -6.07
C MET A 240 1.15 -10.30 -4.71
N ARG A 241 0.37 -9.50 -3.99
CA ARG A 241 -0.16 -9.82 -2.66
C ARG A 241 -1.69 -9.86 -2.67
N LEU A 242 -2.23 -10.93 -2.07
CA LEU A 242 -3.61 -11.00 -1.62
C LEU A 242 -3.62 -10.99 -0.09
N ILE A 243 -4.05 -9.88 0.50
CA ILE A 243 -4.35 -9.81 1.94
C ILE A 243 -5.77 -10.32 2.14
N LEU A 244 -5.94 -11.32 2.99
CA LEU A 244 -7.21 -12.01 3.14
C LEU A 244 -7.59 -12.11 4.62
N GLY A 245 -8.76 -11.60 4.96
CA GLY A 245 -9.26 -11.44 6.33
C GLY A 245 -9.40 -9.96 6.69
N ALA A 246 -10.51 -9.59 7.32
CA ALA A 246 -10.75 -8.21 7.75
C ALA A 246 -9.76 -7.78 8.84
N ASP A 247 -9.40 -8.70 9.72
CA ASP A 247 -8.37 -8.55 10.75
C ASP A 247 -6.97 -8.37 10.13
N ALA A 248 -6.65 -9.13 9.08
CA ALA A 248 -5.41 -8.95 8.34
C ALA A 248 -5.36 -7.60 7.65
N PHE A 249 -6.42 -7.20 6.97
CA PHE A 249 -6.46 -5.91 6.30
C PHE A 249 -6.30 -4.75 7.28
N ALA A 250 -7.04 -4.76 8.39
CA ALA A 250 -6.92 -3.73 9.44
C ALA A 250 -5.53 -3.70 10.09
N SER A 251 -4.92 -4.87 10.34
CA SER A 251 -3.58 -4.94 10.93
C SER A 251 -2.51 -4.44 9.96
N ALA A 252 -2.68 -4.75 8.67
CA ALA A 252 -1.82 -4.27 7.60
C ALA A 252 -1.88 -2.74 7.47
N GLU A 253 -3.09 -2.19 7.41
CA GLU A 253 -3.36 -0.75 7.33
C GLU A 253 -2.72 -0.02 8.51
N LYS A 254 -3.01 -0.47 9.73
CA LYS A 254 -2.42 0.09 10.95
C LYS A 254 -0.88 0.08 10.93
N LYS A 255 -0.27 -1.01 10.45
CA LYS A 255 1.21 -1.06 10.36
C LYS A 255 1.76 -0.07 9.35
N MET A 256 1.08 0.10 8.21
CA MET A 256 1.48 1.09 7.21
C MET A 256 1.37 2.51 7.78
N GLU A 257 0.29 2.81 8.50
CA GLU A 257 0.11 4.09 9.20
C GLU A 257 1.21 4.33 10.24
N GLU A 258 1.48 3.34 11.10
CA GLU A 258 2.54 3.43 12.11
C GLU A 258 3.92 3.67 11.49
N LEU A 259 4.22 3.04 10.36
CA LEU A 259 5.49 3.24 9.65
C LEU A 259 5.56 4.65 9.06
N VAL A 260 4.50 5.11 8.40
CA VAL A 260 4.41 6.49 7.90
C VAL A 260 4.60 7.48 9.03
N GLU A 261 3.88 7.30 10.14
CA GLU A 261 4.00 8.14 11.34
C GLU A 261 5.41 8.09 11.93
N GLU A 262 6.05 6.92 11.97
CA GLU A 262 7.42 6.76 12.45
C GLU A 262 8.42 7.53 11.58
N TYR A 263 8.30 7.44 10.25
CA TYR A 263 9.13 8.21 9.32
C TYR A 263 8.85 9.71 9.43
N ASP A 264 7.59 10.11 9.56
CA ASP A 264 7.18 11.52 9.62
C ASP A 264 7.55 12.18 10.96
N LYS A 265 7.34 11.50 12.10
CA LYS A 265 7.54 12.07 13.46
C LYS A 265 8.93 11.85 14.03
N LYS A 266 9.64 10.81 13.58
CA LYS A 266 11.00 10.48 14.06
C LYS A 266 11.99 10.54 12.91
N HIS A 267 12.06 11.70 12.25
CA HIS A 267 13.27 12.07 11.52
C HIS A 267 14.44 11.99 12.51
N PHE A 268 15.13 10.85 12.55
CA PHE A 268 16.52 10.81 12.95
C PHE A 268 17.25 11.57 11.85
N ALA A 269 17.27 12.90 12.00
CA ALA A 269 18.06 13.77 11.15
C ALA A 269 19.50 13.30 11.31
N TYR A 270 19.99 12.60 10.30
CA TYR A 270 21.42 12.34 10.17
C TYR A 270 22.08 13.72 10.19
N PRO A 271 22.98 14.05 11.16
CA PRO A 271 23.49 15.41 11.31
C PRO A 271 24.28 15.97 10.10
N GLU A 272 24.46 15.16 9.06
CA GLU A 272 25.23 15.53 7.86
C GLU A 272 24.55 15.10 6.55
N ALA A 273 23.29 14.65 6.60
CA ALA A 273 22.50 14.58 5.38
C ALA A 273 21.81 15.94 5.22
N GLU A 274 22.42 16.81 4.42
CA GLU A 274 21.64 17.79 3.64
C GLU A 274 20.69 16.99 2.76
N SER A 275 19.60 16.50 3.36
CA SER A 275 18.42 16.14 2.60
C SER A 275 18.02 17.40 1.84
N ALA A 276 17.52 17.23 0.62
CA ALA A 276 16.93 18.31 -0.15
C ALA A 276 15.71 18.85 0.60
N HIS A 277 15.96 19.55 1.69
CA HIS A 277 14.99 20.34 2.40
C HIS A 277 14.58 21.42 1.43
N VAL A 278 13.29 21.41 1.12
CA VAL A 278 12.55 22.55 0.62
C VAL A 278 13.01 23.77 1.42
N HIS A 279 13.71 24.69 0.75
CA HIS A 279 13.91 26.01 1.32
C HIS A 279 12.57 26.73 1.23
N VAL A 280 11.86 26.82 2.36
CA VAL A 280 10.82 27.84 2.52
C VAL A 280 11.55 29.16 2.66
N THR A 281 11.82 29.81 1.54
CA THR A 281 12.35 31.17 1.55
C THR A 281 11.15 32.10 1.66
N SER A 282 10.89 32.67 2.85
CA SER A 282 10.08 33.88 2.90
C SER A 282 10.90 34.98 2.23
N ILE A 283 10.48 35.41 1.05
CA ILE A 283 11.07 36.61 0.43
C ILE A 283 10.51 37.80 1.21
N VAL A 284 11.30 38.28 2.17
CA VAL A 284 11.02 39.51 2.91
C VAL A 284 11.35 40.70 2.01
N GLY A 285 10.37 41.12 1.23
CA GLY A 285 10.28 42.46 0.66
C GLY A 285 8.96 43.07 1.12
N GLU A 286 8.93 44.40 1.35
CA GLU A 286 7.81 45.14 1.97
C GLU A 286 6.40 44.94 1.35
N SER A 287 6.26 44.16 0.28
CA SER A 287 5.00 43.86 -0.43
C SER A 287 4.56 42.38 -0.42
N TYR A 288 5.36 41.43 0.10
CA TYR A 288 5.09 39.99 -0.03
C TYR A 288 5.02 39.21 1.29
N ASP A 289 4.91 39.89 2.44
CA ASP A 289 4.85 39.29 3.79
C ASP A 289 3.71 38.26 4.01
N ARG A 290 2.83 38.09 3.03
CA ARG A 290 1.64 37.23 3.05
C ARG A 290 1.65 36.05 2.05
N ILE A 291 2.73 35.87 1.28
CA ILE A 291 2.83 34.79 0.29
C ILE A 291 4.01 33.89 0.64
N PHE A 292 3.73 32.62 0.94
CA PHE A 292 4.78 31.63 1.20
C PHE A 292 5.23 31.01 -0.13
N LEU A 293 6.52 30.73 -0.26
CA LEU A 293 7.11 30.16 -1.46
C LEU A 293 7.80 28.84 -1.14
N ILE A 294 7.55 27.84 -1.98
CA ILE A 294 8.18 26.53 -1.95
C ILE A 294 8.81 26.28 -3.32
N GLU A 295 10.12 26.09 -3.35
CA GLU A 295 10.89 25.97 -4.59
C GLU A 295 11.42 24.53 -4.79
N PRO A 296 11.45 24.01 -6.03
CA PRO A 296 12.16 22.78 -6.35
C PRO A 296 13.67 22.97 -6.19
N ASN A 297 14.34 22.00 -5.55
CA ASN A 297 15.80 22.01 -5.40
C ASN A 297 16.44 20.99 -6.38
N LEU A 298 17.11 21.49 -7.42
CA LEU A 298 17.90 20.67 -8.36
C LEU A 298 19.34 21.18 -8.45
N PRO A 299 20.26 20.72 -7.56
CA PRO A 299 21.63 21.22 -7.51
C PRO A 299 22.41 21.07 -8.83
N ASP A 300 22.17 19.98 -9.56
CA ASP A 300 22.85 19.70 -10.84
C ASP A 300 22.30 20.51 -12.03
N HIS A 301 21.17 21.21 -11.83
CA HIS A 301 20.47 22.00 -12.85
C HIS A 301 20.22 23.45 -12.38
N PRO A 302 21.27 24.25 -12.14
CA PRO A 302 21.15 25.61 -11.60
C PRO A 302 20.49 26.62 -12.57
N GLN A 303 20.18 26.20 -13.79
CA GLN A 303 19.50 27.00 -14.80
C GLN A 303 18.12 26.43 -15.16
N ALA A 304 17.64 25.42 -14.42
CA ALA A 304 16.31 24.86 -14.63
C ALA A 304 15.25 25.94 -14.40
N LYS A 305 14.23 25.93 -15.27
CA LYS A 305 13.07 26.79 -15.13
C LYS A 305 11.81 25.95 -14.97
N PHE A 306 11.10 26.20 -13.89
CA PHE A 306 9.91 25.44 -13.53
C PHE A 306 8.65 26.26 -13.83
N PRO A 307 7.55 25.61 -14.22
CA PRO A 307 6.24 26.27 -14.16
C PRO A 307 5.91 26.68 -12.72
N GLY A 308 5.17 27.77 -12.58
CA GLY A 308 4.61 28.20 -11.32
C GLY A 308 3.29 27.48 -11.00
N CYS A 309 2.96 27.37 -9.72
CA CYS A 309 1.68 26.89 -9.22
C CYS A 309 1.24 27.77 -8.05
N VAL A 310 0.08 28.40 -8.14
CA VAL A 310 -0.53 29.06 -6.99
C VAL A 310 -1.40 28.04 -6.27
N VAL A 311 -1.13 27.79 -4.98
CA VAL A 311 -1.91 26.91 -4.12
C VAL A 311 -2.72 27.77 -3.15
N PHE A 312 -4.00 27.95 -3.44
CA PHE A 312 -4.89 28.70 -2.57
C PHE A 312 -5.23 27.90 -1.31
N SER A 313 -5.00 28.55 -0.17
CA SER A 313 -5.31 28.02 1.16
C SER A 313 -6.81 27.90 1.39
N GLU A 314 -7.20 27.05 2.34
CA GLU A 314 -8.60 26.94 2.77
C GLU A 314 -8.96 27.97 3.85
N ILE A 315 -10.10 27.77 4.53
CA ILE A 315 -10.57 28.62 5.64
C ILE A 315 -9.57 28.77 6.80
N TYR A 316 -8.45 28.04 6.79
CA TYR A 316 -7.45 28.04 7.85
C TYR A 316 -6.09 28.67 7.47
N GLN A 317 -6.01 29.36 6.33
CA GLN A 317 -4.75 29.86 5.77
C GLN A 317 -3.76 28.71 5.48
N VAL A 318 -2.46 28.97 5.49
CA VAL A 318 -1.41 27.99 5.12
C VAL A 318 -1.09 27.11 6.33
N THR A 319 -1.86 26.03 6.48
CA THR A 319 -1.64 25.03 7.54
C THR A 319 -0.59 24.00 7.12
N GLY A 320 -0.07 23.20 8.07
CA GLY A 320 0.88 22.13 7.76
C GLY A 320 0.42 21.15 6.65
N PRO A 321 -0.85 20.72 6.60
CA PRO A 321 -1.38 19.95 5.47
C PRO A 321 -1.31 20.69 4.11
N VAL A 322 -1.60 22.00 4.09
CA VAL A 322 -1.50 22.83 2.88
C VAL A 322 -0.05 22.91 2.41
N GLU A 323 0.87 23.13 3.35
CA GLU A 323 2.32 23.19 3.11
C GLU A 323 2.84 21.86 2.55
N ARG A 324 2.46 20.71 3.13
CA ARG A 324 2.81 19.38 2.61
C ARG A 324 2.26 19.15 1.20
N PHE A 325 1.02 19.56 0.94
CA PHE A 325 0.42 19.45 -0.39
C PHE A 325 1.20 20.27 -1.42
N ALA A 326 1.58 21.49 -1.08
CA ALA A 326 2.42 22.34 -1.91
C ALA A 326 3.84 21.77 -2.08
N GLY A 327 4.43 21.20 -1.03
CA GLY A 327 5.69 20.46 -1.09
C GLY A 327 5.65 19.30 -2.08
N ASN A 328 4.54 18.54 -2.12
CA ASN A 328 4.35 17.48 -3.12
C ASN A 328 4.31 18.05 -4.55
N ILE A 329 3.63 19.17 -4.77
CA ILE A 329 3.62 19.84 -6.08
C ILE A 329 5.03 20.35 -6.45
N ALA A 330 5.78 20.92 -5.50
CA ALA A 330 7.14 21.39 -5.75
C ALA A 330 8.12 20.25 -6.02
N SER A 331 7.96 19.10 -5.36
CA SER A 331 8.73 17.88 -5.63
C SER A 331 8.53 17.38 -7.07
N GLU A 332 7.37 17.71 -7.64
CA GLU A 332 7.04 17.52 -9.05
C GLU A 332 7.51 18.71 -9.91
N GLY A 333 8.54 19.46 -9.51
CA GLY A 333 9.18 20.48 -10.34
C GLY A 333 8.28 21.66 -10.70
N TYR A 334 7.59 22.23 -9.71
CA TYR A 334 6.83 23.48 -9.82
C TYR A 334 7.32 24.49 -8.78
N MET A 335 7.40 25.77 -9.13
CA MET A 335 7.52 26.86 -8.15
C MET A 335 6.17 27.06 -7.50
N VAL A 336 6.04 26.92 -6.19
CA VAL A 336 4.72 26.95 -5.54
C VAL A 336 4.56 28.18 -4.65
N ALA A 337 3.59 29.04 -4.98
CA ALA A 337 3.19 30.18 -4.18
C ALA A 337 1.91 29.87 -3.38
N LEU A 338 1.90 30.27 -2.12
CA LEU A 338 0.88 29.98 -1.13
C LEU A 338 0.41 31.30 -0.50
N PRO A 339 -0.59 31.99 -1.05
CA PRO A 339 -1.11 33.20 -0.43
C PRO A 339 -1.88 32.87 0.86
N SER A 340 -1.62 33.65 1.89
CA SER A 340 -2.49 33.70 3.06
C SER A 340 -3.75 34.49 2.72
N SER A 341 -4.88 33.80 2.62
CA SER A 341 -6.10 34.37 2.01
C SER A 341 -6.80 35.42 2.87
N PHE A 342 -6.51 35.56 4.17
CA PHE A 342 -7.24 36.46 5.08
C PHE A 342 -6.35 37.49 5.78
N HIS A 343 -5.24 37.85 5.14
CA HIS A 343 -4.27 38.83 5.64
C HIS A 343 -4.86 40.21 5.99
N GLU A 344 -6.03 40.57 5.42
CA GLU A 344 -6.73 41.82 5.76
C GLU A 344 -7.39 41.78 7.14
N PHE A 345 -7.65 40.57 7.64
CA PHE A 345 -8.41 40.34 8.87
C PHE A 345 -7.53 39.82 10.01
N GLU A 346 -6.56 38.96 9.68
CA GLU A 346 -5.59 38.46 10.66
C GLU A 346 -4.20 38.22 10.06
N PRO A 347 -3.15 38.17 10.89
CA PRO A 347 -1.79 37.82 10.47
C PRO A 347 -1.70 36.50 9.67
N PRO A 348 -0.64 36.28 8.87
CA PRO A 348 -0.57 35.20 7.88
C PRO A 348 -0.44 33.78 8.46
N GLU A 349 -0.31 33.63 9.78
CA GLU A 349 -0.21 32.36 10.48
C GLU A 349 -1.46 31.48 10.32
N ALA A 350 -1.26 30.16 10.40
CA ALA A 350 -2.36 29.20 10.31
C ALA A 350 -3.45 29.46 11.38
N ILE A 351 -4.71 29.49 10.94
CA ILE A 351 -5.85 29.53 11.86
C ILE A 351 -6.02 28.14 12.49
N PRO A 352 -6.20 28.03 13.82
CA PRO A 352 -6.36 26.74 14.49
C PRO A 352 -7.55 25.92 13.99
N TYR A 353 -7.40 24.59 13.99
CA TYR A 353 -8.46 23.63 13.68
C TYR A 353 -9.45 23.43 14.85
N ASP A 354 -9.97 24.52 15.40
CA ASP A 354 -11.02 24.51 16.41
C ASP A 354 -12.32 25.17 15.90
N THR A 355 -13.37 25.14 16.72
CA THR A 355 -14.67 25.71 16.35
C THR A 355 -14.55 27.22 16.09
N GLU A 356 -13.79 27.93 16.90
CA GLU A 356 -13.64 29.39 16.80
C GLU A 356 -12.91 29.78 15.51
N GLY A 357 -11.78 29.13 15.21
CA GLY A 357 -11.02 29.30 13.98
C GLY A 357 -11.85 28.93 12.75
N THR A 358 -12.66 27.88 12.84
CA THR A 358 -13.60 27.50 11.76
C THR A 358 -14.64 28.61 11.51
N ASP A 359 -15.22 29.17 12.57
CA ASP A 359 -16.24 30.22 12.47
C ASP A 359 -15.64 31.53 11.96
N ARG A 360 -14.42 31.87 12.40
CA ARG A 360 -13.66 33.04 11.91
C ARG A 360 -13.31 32.90 10.44
N GLY A 361 -12.67 31.80 10.04
CA GLY A 361 -12.29 31.56 8.64
C GLY A 361 -13.50 31.54 7.69
N ASN A 362 -14.64 31.00 8.13
CA ASN A 362 -15.88 31.08 7.34
C ASN A 362 -16.43 32.49 7.24
N ARG A 363 -16.31 33.32 8.28
CA ARG A 363 -16.71 34.72 8.26
C ARG A 363 -15.83 35.51 7.29
N TYR A 364 -14.51 35.37 7.37
CA TYR A 364 -13.58 36.09 6.50
C TYR A 364 -13.77 35.73 5.03
N LYS A 365 -14.02 34.45 4.72
CA LYS A 365 -14.38 34.02 3.36
C LYS A 365 -15.61 34.77 2.80
N ILE A 366 -16.55 35.17 3.66
CA ILE A 366 -17.77 35.90 3.25
C ILE A 366 -17.50 37.41 3.20
N GLU A 367 -16.73 37.93 4.15
CA GLU A 367 -16.46 39.37 4.29
C GLU A 367 -15.38 39.87 3.31
N LYS A 368 -14.44 39.00 2.88
CA LYS A 368 -13.39 39.34 1.92
C LYS A 368 -14.02 39.69 0.57
N THR A 369 -13.60 40.82 0.02
CA THR A 369 -14.11 41.29 -1.27
C THR A 369 -13.46 40.55 -2.43
N VAL A 370 -14.12 40.54 -3.60
CA VAL A 370 -13.57 39.91 -4.81
C VAL A 370 -12.27 40.61 -5.23
N GLU A 371 -12.21 41.93 -5.12
CA GLU A 371 -11.02 42.72 -5.46
C GLU A 371 -9.80 42.32 -4.61
N ALA A 372 -10.02 41.99 -3.34
CA ALA A 372 -8.97 41.49 -2.45
C ALA A 372 -8.48 40.09 -2.85
N TYR A 373 -9.36 39.21 -3.32
CA TYR A 373 -8.95 37.92 -3.90
C TYR A 373 -8.19 38.09 -5.22
N ASP A 374 -8.58 39.05 -6.05
CA ASP A 374 -7.89 39.39 -7.29
C ASP A 374 -6.49 39.94 -7.02
N GLU A 375 -6.33 40.76 -5.97
CA GLU A 375 -5.03 41.28 -5.54
C GLU A 375 -4.09 40.14 -5.12
N ASP A 376 -4.54 39.20 -4.27
CA ASP A 376 -3.73 38.06 -3.84
C ASP A 376 -3.33 37.14 -5.01
N SER A 377 -4.26 36.95 -5.95
CA SER A 377 -4.01 36.19 -7.17
C SER A 377 -2.96 36.88 -8.04
N THR A 378 -3.10 38.18 -8.25
CA THR A 378 -2.17 39.00 -9.06
C THR A 378 -0.78 38.99 -8.46
N LEU A 379 -0.65 39.25 -7.16
CA LEU A 379 0.65 39.27 -6.48
C LEU A 379 1.31 37.89 -6.46
N SER A 380 0.54 36.81 -6.32
CA SER A 380 1.08 35.44 -6.37
C SER A 380 1.64 35.11 -7.76
N VAL A 381 0.91 35.51 -8.82
CA VAL A 381 1.32 35.31 -10.21
C VAL A 381 2.53 36.17 -10.55
N ASP A 382 2.51 37.45 -10.17
CA ASP A 382 3.59 38.40 -10.41
C ASP A 382 4.88 37.96 -9.71
N LEU A 383 4.77 37.53 -8.44
CA LEU A 383 5.89 36.95 -7.69
C LEU A 383 6.48 35.75 -8.43
N LEU A 384 5.65 34.77 -8.80
CA LEU A 384 6.10 33.60 -9.53
C LEU A 384 6.76 33.97 -10.87
N CYS A 385 6.20 34.92 -11.62
CA CYS A 385 6.76 35.34 -12.90
C CYS A 385 8.05 36.16 -12.77
N ALA A 386 8.26 36.83 -11.64
CA ALA A 386 9.48 37.58 -11.35
C ALA A 386 10.65 36.67 -10.95
N LEU A 387 10.38 35.45 -10.48
CA LEU A 387 11.42 34.51 -10.06
C LEU A 387 12.27 34.02 -11.26
N PRO A 388 13.61 34.06 -11.18
CA PRO A 388 14.49 33.74 -12.30
C PRO A 388 14.42 32.26 -12.72
N ASN A 389 14.06 31.37 -11.79
CA ASN A 389 13.85 29.94 -11.95
C ASN A 389 12.40 29.57 -12.30
N CYS A 390 11.51 30.55 -12.56
CA CYS A 390 10.19 30.30 -13.13
C CYS A 390 10.21 30.49 -14.65
N ASN A 391 9.47 29.65 -15.39
CA ASN A 391 9.36 29.75 -16.85
C ASN A 391 8.20 30.67 -17.31
N GLY A 392 7.46 31.26 -16.37
CA GLY A 392 6.33 32.16 -16.64
C GLY A 392 5.00 31.45 -16.96
N ARG A 393 4.97 30.11 -16.97
CA ARG A 393 3.71 29.35 -17.12
C ARG A 393 3.15 29.04 -15.74
N ILE A 394 1.91 29.43 -15.49
CA ILE A 394 1.31 29.36 -14.16
C ILE A 394 0.11 28.41 -14.18
N ALA A 395 0.12 27.47 -13.23
CA ALA A 395 -1.02 26.67 -12.84
C ALA A 395 -1.63 27.21 -11.53
N ALA A 396 -2.85 26.82 -11.22
CA ALA A 396 -3.47 27.14 -9.95
C ALA A 396 -4.27 25.93 -9.43
N THR A 397 -4.25 25.74 -8.12
CA THR A 397 -5.06 24.76 -7.38
C THR A 397 -5.33 25.27 -5.97
N GLY A 398 -6.08 24.54 -5.15
CA GLY A 398 -6.33 24.95 -3.78
C GLY A 398 -7.32 24.08 -3.04
N MET A 399 -7.51 24.40 -1.77
CA MET A 399 -8.37 23.65 -0.85
C MET A 399 -9.62 24.47 -0.50
N CYS A 400 -10.79 23.83 -0.59
CA CYS A 400 -12.11 24.36 -0.22
C CYS A 400 -12.61 25.63 -0.95
N LEU A 401 -11.76 26.46 -1.56
CA LEU A 401 -12.19 27.53 -2.48
C LEU A 401 -12.68 26.99 -3.84
N GLY A 402 -12.26 25.77 -4.23
CA GLY A 402 -12.81 25.01 -5.37
C GLY A 402 -14.00 24.09 -5.01
N GLY A 403 -14.53 24.17 -3.79
CA GLY A 403 -15.56 23.25 -3.30
C GLY A 403 -16.94 23.40 -3.94
N HIS A 404 -17.19 24.48 -4.70
CA HIS A 404 -18.55 24.84 -5.16
C HIS A 404 -19.07 24.01 -6.37
N LEU A 405 -18.40 22.90 -6.70
CA LEU A 405 -18.57 22.22 -7.99
C LEU A 405 -18.59 20.68 -7.92
N ALA A 406 -19.21 20.09 -6.88
CA ALA A 406 -19.38 18.63 -6.79
C ALA A 406 -20.86 18.19 -6.77
N LEU A 407 -21.20 17.08 -7.46
CA LEU A 407 -22.57 16.56 -7.67
C LEU A 407 -23.40 16.35 -6.39
N ARG A 408 -22.73 16.26 -5.25
CA ARG A 408 -23.30 15.96 -3.94
C ARG A 408 -22.76 16.90 -2.85
N ASP A 409 -22.20 18.04 -3.23
CA ASP A 409 -22.00 19.09 -2.25
C ASP A 409 -23.38 19.58 -1.82
N THR A 410 -23.74 19.37 -0.55
CA THR A 410 -25.02 19.82 0.00
C THR A 410 -25.15 21.34 0.02
N HIS A 411 -24.07 22.08 -0.24
CA HIS A 411 -24.04 23.54 -0.25
C HIS A 411 -24.39 24.18 -1.60
N VAL A 412 -24.30 23.43 -2.72
CA VAL A 412 -24.67 23.94 -4.07
C VAL A 412 -25.67 22.99 -4.73
N ASP A 413 -26.89 23.48 -4.94
CA ASP A 413 -27.95 22.69 -5.55
C ASP A 413 -27.66 22.35 -7.04
N ARG A 414 -28.58 21.61 -7.65
CA ARG A 414 -28.41 21.16 -9.04
C ARG A 414 -28.43 22.33 -10.03
N ASP A 415 -29.21 23.36 -9.74
CA ASP A 415 -29.40 24.50 -10.63
C ASP A 415 -28.17 25.40 -10.58
N GLY A 416 -27.59 25.63 -9.40
CA GLY A 416 -26.32 26.33 -9.23
C GLY A 416 -25.16 25.65 -9.95
N ARG A 417 -25.07 24.31 -9.88
CA ARG A 417 -24.06 23.56 -10.65
C ARG A 417 -24.25 23.67 -12.16
N THR A 418 -25.50 23.67 -12.61
CA THR A 418 -25.84 23.82 -14.03
C THR A 418 -25.47 25.22 -14.51
N LEU A 419 -25.75 26.24 -13.70
CA LEU A 419 -25.37 27.61 -13.98
C LEU A 419 -23.86 27.73 -14.17
N ILE A 420 -23.04 27.16 -13.28
CA ILE A 420 -21.58 27.27 -13.41
C ILE A 420 -21.08 26.61 -14.70
N ARG A 421 -21.62 25.42 -15.06
CA ARG A 421 -21.27 24.75 -16.32
C ARG A 421 -21.60 25.62 -17.52
N ASN A 422 -22.83 26.11 -17.58
CA ASN A 422 -23.28 26.95 -18.69
C ASN A 422 -22.45 28.23 -18.78
N THR A 423 -22.14 28.88 -17.65
CA THR A 423 -21.30 30.09 -17.64
C THR A 423 -19.90 29.81 -18.20
N MET A 424 -19.29 28.67 -17.86
CA MET A 424 -17.97 28.30 -18.41
C MET A 424 -18.04 27.98 -19.91
N ASP A 425 -19.08 27.25 -20.33
CA ASP A 425 -19.31 26.90 -21.74
C ASP A 425 -19.60 28.16 -22.58
N ASP A 426 -20.46 29.06 -22.09
CA ASP A 426 -20.81 30.34 -22.73
C ASP A 426 -19.60 31.28 -22.83
N ALA A 427 -18.69 31.21 -21.85
CA ALA A 427 -17.42 31.93 -21.86
C ALA A 427 -16.36 31.28 -22.77
N GLY A 428 -16.66 30.12 -23.38
CA GLY A 428 -15.72 29.39 -24.24
C GLY A 428 -14.53 28.79 -23.51
N ILE A 429 -14.65 28.55 -22.20
CA ILE A 429 -13.58 28.01 -21.36
C ILE A 429 -13.53 26.50 -21.54
N ASN A 430 -12.37 25.95 -21.92
CA ASN A 430 -12.17 24.51 -22.01
C ASN A 430 -12.06 23.88 -20.62
N VAL A 431 -13.17 23.36 -20.11
CA VAL A 431 -13.28 22.80 -18.75
C VAL A 431 -13.74 21.34 -18.78
N THR A 432 -13.24 20.54 -17.84
CA THR A 432 -13.72 19.16 -17.61
C THR A 432 -14.25 19.04 -16.18
N PHE A 433 -15.47 18.55 -16.04
CA PHE A 433 -16.08 18.28 -14.73
C PHE A 433 -15.90 16.82 -14.35
N VAL A 434 -15.25 16.56 -13.22
CA VAL A 434 -15.10 15.21 -12.64
C VAL A 434 -15.81 15.16 -11.31
N GLU A 435 -16.77 14.25 -11.17
CA GLU A 435 -17.56 14.08 -9.97
C GLU A 435 -17.24 12.73 -9.33
N VAL A 436 -16.87 12.73 -8.05
CA VAL A 436 -16.53 11.52 -7.30
C VAL A 436 -17.33 11.43 -6.01
N GLN A 437 -17.54 10.20 -5.53
CA GLN A 437 -18.18 9.99 -4.22
C GLN A 437 -17.12 10.03 -3.13
N ALA A 438 -17.12 11.07 -2.31
CA ALA A 438 -16.21 11.21 -1.19
C ALA A 438 -16.88 11.90 0.01
N GLN A 439 -16.32 11.69 1.20
CA GLN A 439 -16.65 12.50 2.36
C GLN A 439 -15.84 13.81 2.31
N HIS A 440 -16.48 14.92 2.68
CA HIS A 440 -15.96 16.27 2.50
C HIS A 440 -14.57 16.47 3.14
N ALA A 441 -13.66 17.11 2.37
CA ALA A 441 -12.25 17.46 2.64
C ALA A 441 -11.17 16.44 2.17
N PHE A 442 -10.87 16.49 0.87
CA PHE A 442 -9.93 15.63 0.12
C PHE A 442 -8.43 15.86 0.35
N ILE A 443 -8.00 16.78 1.22
CA ILE A 443 -6.56 17.11 1.42
C ILE A 443 -6.20 17.26 2.91
N ARG A 444 -7.14 16.99 3.84
CA ARG A 444 -6.85 16.98 5.28
C ARG A 444 -6.46 15.56 5.65
N ASP A 445 -5.22 15.35 6.07
CA ASP A 445 -4.74 14.06 6.56
C ASP A 445 -5.36 13.74 7.94
N GLU A 446 -4.70 14.15 9.02
CA GLU A 446 -5.01 13.80 10.41
C GLU A 446 -6.18 14.64 10.96
N SER A 447 -6.43 15.83 10.40
CA SER A 447 -7.46 16.78 10.87
C SER A 447 -8.79 16.69 10.10
N SER A 448 -9.00 15.62 9.30
CA SER A 448 -10.20 15.44 8.48
C SER A 448 -11.44 15.00 9.26
N LYS A 449 -11.35 14.75 10.57
CA LYS A 449 -12.42 14.12 11.39
C LYS A 449 -12.82 12.74 10.85
N GLY A 450 -11.85 11.95 10.37
CA GLY A 450 -12.06 10.61 9.83
C GLY A 450 -12.69 10.56 8.44
N ARG A 451 -12.66 11.68 7.70
CA ARG A 451 -13.26 11.81 6.35
C ARG A 451 -12.24 11.67 5.21
N TRP A 452 -10.98 11.43 5.55
CA TRP A 452 -9.89 11.26 4.60
C TRP A 452 -10.01 9.95 3.81
N ASP A 453 -9.90 10.05 2.48
CA ASP A 453 -9.78 8.90 1.57
C ASP A 453 -8.48 9.01 0.80
N ALA A 454 -7.44 8.31 1.26
CA ALA A 454 -6.10 8.37 0.68
C ALA A 454 -6.07 7.90 -0.78
N ALA A 455 -6.84 6.86 -1.12
CA ALA A 455 -6.84 6.26 -2.44
C ALA A 455 -7.48 7.20 -3.47
N LEU A 456 -8.62 7.79 -3.11
CA LEU A 456 -9.30 8.76 -3.97
C LEU A 456 -8.50 10.04 -4.12
N SER A 457 -7.93 10.55 -3.02
CA SER A 457 -7.12 11.77 -3.03
C SER A 457 -5.88 11.61 -3.90
N ARG A 458 -5.18 10.45 -3.83
CA ARG A 458 -4.06 10.13 -4.72
C ARG A 458 -4.47 10.09 -6.20
N ARG A 459 -5.65 9.54 -6.52
CA ARG A 459 -6.15 9.50 -7.91
C ARG A 459 -6.45 10.90 -8.44
N LEU A 460 -7.14 11.74 -7.66
CA LEU A 460 -7.46 13.11 -8.05
C LEU A 460 -6.20 13.97 -8.19
N PHE A 461 -5.25 13.83 -7.27
CA PHE A 461 -3.95 14.47 -7.37
C PHE A 461 -3.22 14.07 -8.65
N GLY A 462 -3.20 12.77 -8.98
CA GLY A 462 -2.62 12.28 -10.24
C GLY A 462 -3.26 12.92 -11.48
N MET A 463 -4.58 13.02 -11.52
CA MET A 463 -5.31 13.69 -12.62
C MET A 463 -4.97 15.18 -12.72
N MET A 464 -4.86 15.88 -11.58
CA MET A 464 -4.44 17.28 -11.54
C MET A 464 -3.02 17.44 -12.10
N MET A 465 -2.07 16.63 -11.65
CA MET A 465 -0.68 16.68 -12.10
C MET A 465 -0.54 16.33 -13.58
N GLU A 466 -1.35 15.40 -14.10
CA GLU A 466 -1.41 15.09 -15.54
C GLU A 466 -1.91 16.31 -16.35
N SER A 467 -2.93 17.02 -15.85
CA SER A 467 -3.40 18.27 -16.45
C SER A 467 -2.31 19.34 -16.46
N PHE A 468 -1.64 19.56 -15.34
CA PHE A 468 -0.56 20.55 -15.24
C PHE A 468 0.58 20.20 -16.20
N THR A 469 1.01 18.95 -16.21
CA THR A 469 2.12 18.49 -17.06
C THR A 469 1.83 18.72 -18.55
N ARG A 470 0.59 18.46 -19.01
CA ARG A 470 0.21 18.66 -20.41
C ARG A 470 0.12 20.14 -20.82
N ASN A 471 -0.28 21.01 -19.90
CA ASN A 471 -0.64 22.39 -20.25
C ASN A 471 0.45 23.42 -19.90
N VAL A 472 1.16 23.23 -18.78
CA VAL A 472 2.15 24.21 -18.29
C VAL A 472 3.60 23.73 -18.34
N ALA A 473 3.86 22.44 -18.61
CA ALA A 473 5.13 21.75 -18.94
C ALA A 473 6.49 22.33 -18.46
N ARG A 474 7.37 21.44 -17.94
CA ARG A 474 8.70 21.77 -17.39
C ARG A 474 9.74 22.05 -18.48
N ASP A 475 10.67 22.99 -18.22
CA ASP A 475 11.87 23.24 -19.04
C ASP A 475 13.14 23.15 -18.17
N LEU A 476 13.80 22.00 -18.22
CA LEU A 476 15.00 21.75 -17.41
C LEU A 476 16.27 22.36 -18.00
N GLY A 477 16.19 22.97 -19.20
CA GLY A 477 17.35 23.48 -19.92
C GLY A 477 18.39 22.39 -20.25
N PRO A 478 19.57 22.78 -20.77
CA PRO A 478 20.68 21.87 -20.99
C PRO A 478 21.26 21.39 -19.64
N ARG A 479 21.52 20.08 -19.53
CA ARG A 479 22.19 19.48 -18.36
C ARG A 479 23.56 20.13 -18.16
N SER A 480 23.87 20.56 -16.94
CA SER A 480 25.20 21.10 -16.66
C SER A 480 26.22 19.95 -16.69
N ASN A 481 27.38 20.16 -17.31
CA ASN A 481 28.48 19.19 -17.33
C ASN A 481 29.28 19.16 -16.01
N ALA A 482 28.79 19.83 -14.97
CA ALA A 482 29.33 19.67 -13.63
C ALA A 482 28.94 18.26 -13.16
N SER A 483 29.77 17.26 -13.44
CA SER A 483 29.65 15.97 -12.78
C SER A 483 30.13 16.15 -11.35
N THR A 484 29.26 16.69 -10.49
CA THR A 484 29.28 16.30 -9.09
C THR A 484 29.17 14.78 -9.11
N LYS A 485 30.22 14.12 -8.62
CA LYS A 485 30.21 12.67 -8.48
C LYS A 485 29.04 12.40 -7.52
N LEU A 486 27.98 11.77 -8.02
CA LEU A 486 26.87 11.31 -7.18
C LEU A 486 27.46 10.33 -6.16
N GLU A 487 27.87 10.86 -5.02
CA GLU A 487 28.21 10.07 -3.85
C GLU A 487 26.89 9.68 -3.23
N HIS A 488 26.40 8.52 -3.70
CA HIS A 488 25.26 7.77 -3.18
C HIS A 488 23.89 8.18 -3.77
N ILE A 489 23.31 7.22 -4.51
CA ILE A 489 21.87 7.10 -4.73
C ILE A 489 21.37 6.27 -3.53
N CYS A 490 20.52 6.85 -2.68
CA CYS A 490 19.71 6.10 -1.73
C CYS A 490 18.28 6.06 -2.25
#